data_AF-A0A239EH00-F1
#
_entry.id   AF-A0A239EH00-F1
#
_cell.length_a   1.000
_cell.length_b   1.000
_cell.length_c   1.000
_cell.angle_alpha   90.00
_cell.angle_beta   90.00
_cell.angle_gamma   90.00
#
_symmetry.space_group_name_H-M   'P 1'
#
loop_
_entity.id
_entity.type
_entity.pdbx_description
1 polymer ?
#
loop_
_entity_poly.entity_id
_entity_poly.type
_entity_poly.pdbx_seq_one_letter_code
_entity_poly.pdbx_strand_id
1 'polypeptide(L)' 'MTAPILRYFAHDHLPAGVLRDTSEEFGVLARKIDNSLPDGPEKSTALRKLLEAKDAAVRAALDLLGESE' A
#
# COMPACT_ATOMS: atom_id res chain seq x y z
N MET A 1 19.72 0.79 -3.05
CA MET A 1 19.18 1.23 -1.74
C MET A 1 17.67 1.09 -1.81
N THR A 2 17.02 0.60 -0.75
CA THR A 2 15.56 0.45 -0.70
C THR A 2 14.88 1.81 -0.85
N ALA A 3 13.85 1.92 -1.69
CA ALA A 3 13.20 3.20 -1.93
C ALA A 3 12.59 3.76 -0.62
N PRO A 4 12.90 5.01 -0.19
CA PRO A 4 12.43 5.56 1.09
C PRO A 4 10.91 5.59 1.26
N ILE A 5 10.17 5.62 0.15
CA ILE A 5 8.70 5.59 0.13
C ILE A 5 8.12 4.27 0.65
N LEU A 6 8.89 3.17 0.64
CA LEU A 6 8.42 1.85 1.09
C LEU A 6 7.97 1.82 2.55
N ARG A 7 8.49 2.72 3.40
CA ARG A 7 8.04 2.84 4.79
C ARG A 7 6.55 3.16 4.93
N TYR A 8 5.96 3.83 3.93
CA TYR A 8 4.53 4.17 3.92
C TYR A 8 3.63 3.01 3.48
N PHE A 9 4.21 1.87 3.09
CA PHE A 9 3.49 0.63 2.80
C PHE A 9 3.49 -0.36 3.99
N ALA A 10 4.02 0.04 5.15
CA ALA A 10 3.81 -0.71 6.37
C ALA A 10 2.30 -0.80 6.67
N HIS A 11 1.83 -1.95 7.15
CA HIS A 11 0.41 -2.19 7.43
C HIS A 11 0.14 -2.62 8.88
N ASP A 12 1.19 -2.95 9.65
CA ASP A 12 1.07 -3.43 11.03
C ASP A 12 0.40 -2.43 11.99
N HIS A 13 0.39 -1.15 11.63
CA HIS A 13 -0.26 -0.09 12.38
C HIS A 13 -1.79 -0.07 12.21
N LEU A 14 -2.33 -0.79 11.21
CA LEU A 14 -3.76 -0.92 10.99
C LEU A 14 -4.34 -2.04 11.87
N PRO A 15 -5.62 -1.94 12.30
CA PRO A 15 -6.31 -3.05 12.96
C PRO A 15 -6.26 -4.32 12.11
N ALA A 16 -6.14 -5.48 12.75
CA ALA A 16 -6.18 -6.76 12.04
C ALA A 16 -7.52 -6.95 11.30
N GLY A 17 -7.49 -7.69 10.19
CA GLY A 17 -8.63 -7.90 9.30
C GLY A 17 -8.59 -6.97 8.09
N VAL A 18 -9.78 -6.68 7.53
CA VAL A 18 -9.93 -6.20 6.15
C VAL A 18 -9.10 -4.95 5.81
N LEU A 19 -8.91 -4.00 6.74
CA LEU A 19 -8.09 -2.81 6.47
C LEU A 19 -6.60 -3.14 6.33
N ARG A 20 -6.08 -3.98 7.24
CA ARG A 20 -4.69 -4.44 7.21
C ARG A 20 -4.44 -5.34 6.00
N ASP A 21 -5.34 -6.28 5.75
CA ASP A 21 -5.25 -7.22 4.62
C ASP A 21 -5.26 -6.45 3.29
N THR A 22 -6.18 -5.49 3.14
CA THR A 22 -6.22 -4.60 1.96
C THR A 22 -4.90 -3.84 1.79
N SER A 23 -4.34 -3.27 2.86
CA SER A 23 -3.07 -2.53 2.81
C SER A 23 -1.86 -3.42 2.50
N GLU A 24 -1.86 -4.66 3.00
CA GLU A 24 -0.76 -5.61 2.85
C GLU A 24 -0.47 -5.93 1.37
N GLU A 25 -1.52 -6.14 0.57
CA GLU A 25 -1.40 -6.44 -0.87
C GLU A 25 -0.58 -5.39 -1.62
N PHE A 26 -0.81 -4.11 -1.32
CA PHE A 26 -0.06 -3.00 -1.92
C PHE A 26 1.38 -2.98 -1.44
N GLY A 27 1.65 -3.35 -0.18
CA GLY A 27 3.01 -3.45 0.33
C GLY A 27 3.82 -4.57 -0.33
N VAL A 28 3.18 -5.70 -0.64
CA VAL A 28 3.80 -6.78 -1.43
C VAL A 28 4.15 -6.28 -2.82
N LEU A 29 3.20 -5.63 -3.52
CA LEU A 29 3.44 -5.11 -4.87
C LEU A 29 4.50 -3.99 -4.87
N ALA A 30 4.51 -3.10 -3.88
CA ALA A 30 5.51 -2.04 -3.76
C ALA A 30 6.93 -2.60 -3.63
N ARG A 31 7.11 -3.63 -2.79
CA ARG A 31 8.41 -4.33 -2.66
C ARG A 31 8.81 -5.00 -3.97
N LYS A 32 7.85 -5.60 -4.70
CA LYS A 32 8.13 -6.20 -6.01
C LYS A 32 8.61 -5.14 -7.01
N ILE A 33 7.93 -4.00 -7.11
CA ILE A 33 8.34 -2.86 -7.95
C ILE A 33 9.74 -2.36 -7.57
N ASP A 34 10.03 -2.22 -6.26
CA ASP A 34 11.33 -1.75 -5.81
C ASP A 34 12.47 -2.70 -6.19
N ASN A 35 12.23 -4.01 -6.05
CA ASN A 35 13.23 -5.04 -6.27
C ASN A 35 13.42 -5.40 -7.76
N SER A 36 12.39 -5.25 -8.61
CA SER A 36 12.43 -5.77 -9.98
C SER A 36 12.69 -4.71 -11.05
N LEU A 37 12.52 -3.42 -10.75
CA LEU A 37 12.65 -2.34 -11.73
C LEU A 37 13.91 -1.48 -11.49
N PRO A 38 14.53 -0.95 -12.56
CA PRO A 38 15.66 -0.04 -12.42
C PRO A 38 15.24 1.28 -11.76
N ASP A 39 16.18 1.91 -11.07
CA ASP A 39 15.95 3.23 -10.47
C ASP A 39 15.72 4.28 -11.55
N GLY A 40 14.70 5.11 -11.35
CA GLY A 40 14.31 6.14 -12.31
C GLY A 40 13.02 6.87 -11.95
N PRO A 41 12.66 7.89 -12.76
CA PRO A 41 11.46 8.68 -12.55
C PRO A 41 10.19 7.83 -12.63
N GLU A 42 10.14 6.85 -13.54
CA GLU A 42 8.98 5.98 -13.71
C GLU A 42 8.78 5.03 -12.52
N LYS A 43 9.85 4.44 -11.97
CA LYS A 43 9.77 3.64 -10.74
C LYS A 43 9.25 4.48 -9.57
N SER A 44 9.77 5.70 -9.42
CA SER A 44 9.32 6.65 -8.39
C SER A 44 7.85 7.04 -8.57
N THR A 45 7.41 7.24 -9.82
CA THR A 45 6.02 7.55 -10.15
C THR A 45 5.10 6.36 -9.87
N ALA A 46 5.50 5.15 -10.25
CA ALA A 46 4.75 3.93 -9.99
C ALA A 46 4.53 3.72 -8.48
N LEU A 47 5.58 3.87 -7.67
CA LEU A 47 5.47 3.74 -6.21
C LEU A 47 4.57 4.81 -5.58
N ARG A 48 4.61 6.07 -6.05
CA ARG A 48 3.71 7.14 -5.58
C ARG A 48 2.26 6.88 -5.93
N LYS A 49 1.98 6.51 -7.19
CA LYS A 49 0.63 6.13 -7.64
C LYS A 49 0.09 4.93 -6.88
N LEU A 50 0.95 3.94 -6.60
CA LEU A 50 0.56 2.78 -5.82
C LEU A 50 0.22 3.15 -4.37
N LEU A 51 0.95 4.10 -3.77
CA LEU A 51 0.66 4.58 -2.41
C LEU A 51 -0.70 5.30 -2.37
N GLU A 52 -0.99 6.16 -3.34
CA GLU A 52 -2.30 6.82 -3.47
C GLU A 52 -3.43 5.80 -3.65
N ALA A 53 -3.21 4.77 -4.48
CA ALA A 53 -4.17 3.69 -4.70
C ALA A 53 -4.41 2.87 -3.42
N LYS A 54 -3.35 2.57 -2.66
CA LYS A 54 -3.46 1.90 -1.36
C LYS A 54 -4.33 2.71 -0.39
N ASP A 55 -4.05 4.00 -0.25
CA ASP A 55 -4.81 4.86 0.67
C ASP A 55 -6.30 4.97 0.25
N ALA A 56 -6.59 4.99 -1.05
CA ALA A 56 -7.95 4.93 -1.56
C ALA A 56 -8.63 3.58 -1.29
N ALA A 57 -7.94 2.47 -1.52
CA ALA A 57 -8.46 1.13 -1.27
C ALA A 57 -8.74 0.88 0.23
N VAL A 58 -7.83 1.31 1.11
CA VAL A 58 -8.02 1.21 2.56
C VAL A 58 -9.21 2.05 3.02
N ARG A 59 -9.43 3.25 2.47
CA ARG A 59 -10.64 4.04 2.74
C ARG A 59 -11.91 3.33 2.26
N ALA A 60 -11.90 2.75 1.06
CA ALA A 60 -13.05 1.99 0.56
C ALA A 60 -13.33 0.73 1.39
N ALA A 61 -12.29 0.09 1.94
CA ALA A 61 -12.44 -1.07 2.81
C ALA A 61 -13.12 -0.75 4.16
N LEU A 62 -13.26 0.53 4.55
CA LEU A 62 -14.07 0.92 5.71
C LEU A 62 -15.53 0.52 5.54
N ASP A 63 -16.06 0.55 4.31
CA ASP A 63 -17.44 0.18 4.00
C ASP A 63 -17.68 -1.33 4.20
N LEU A 64 -16.61 -2.13 4.27
CA LEU A 64 -16.67 -3.58 4.55
C LEU A 64 -16.74 -3.89 6.04
N LEU A 65 -16.50 -2.91 6.92
CA LEU A 65 -16.56 -3.13 8.37
C LEU A 65 -17.99 -3.23 8.90
N GLY A 66 -18.98 -2.82 8.11
CA GLY A 66 -20.41 -2.92 8.45
C GLY A 66 -20.79 -2.02 9.62
N GLU A 67 -21.85 -1.23 9.45
CA GLU A 67 -22.49 -0.49 10.54
C GLU A 67 -22.89 -1.49 11.62
N SER A 68 -22.13 -1.50 12.73
CA SER A 68 -22.67 -2.00 13.99
C SER A 68 -23.75 -0.98 14.36
N GLU A 69 -25.02 -1.31 14.10
CA GLU A 69 -26.16 -0.56 14.68
C GLU A 69 -26.00 -0.36 16.18
#